data_AF-A0A074JWA0-F1
#
_entry.id   AF-A0A074JWA0-F1
#
_cell.length_a   1.000
_cell.length_b   1.000
_cell.length_c   1.000
_cell.angle_alpha   90.00
_cell.angle_beta   90.00
_cell.angle_gamma   90.00
#
_symmetry.space_group_name_H-M   'P 1'
#
loop_
_entity.id
_entity.type
_entity.pdbx_description
1 polymer ?
#
loop_
_entity_poly.entity_id
_entity_poly.type
_entity_poly.pdbx_seq_one_letter_code
_entity_poly.pdbx_strand_id
1 'polypeptide(L)'
;MTASVCDVTLVTDPRFSGGTAQAFASDVRAFLGAGMRVGVHFHHSGQFFQDSDTDNRDLIALLALDGIEISPSRTQTLFLHNPQVFGAAQIAASERPLRLPKCERLFMVAHHPPFLGNGALCYDPVSTGRALGRCIGHARRMEWLPVSGLVRAQLRSFQPLIALAPEDWPNCFDITRWVPSRTRLSGPDIVIGRHGRAHPDKWPDTPAQIAASLPAGPHTQVQVLGADPEFFTARGIDTSDWVLLPFGAIDPVKFLDQLDLFSYFHSSGLREAFGRTVAEAMMMGLPCLLDQHLRPTFGANATYARPDEVPAMIERIRSDPAPHLDRAAQAAAWCRAQFSSTQVVARYTRLMAAASLRFERGDRSSPPGVTLKKWVGFHRRARSTRIAT
;
A
#
# COMPACT_ATOMS: atom_id res chain seq x y z
N MET A 1 -18.77 32.32 14.23
CA MET A 1 -17.60 31.44 14.37
C MET A 1 -16.77 31.56 13.11
N THR A 2 -15.55 32.09 13.20
CA THR A 2 -14.62 32.15 12.07
C THR A 2 -14.25 30.72 11.67
N ALA A 3 -14.60 30.31 10.45
CA ALA A 3 -14.23 29.00 9.93
C ALA A 3 -12.70 28.84 10.00
N SER A 4 -12.23 27.92 10.82
CA SER A 4 -10.83 27.54 10.88
C SER A 4 -10.42 26.94 9.53
N VAL A 5 -9.27 27.40 9.01
CA VAL A 5 -8.72 26.99 7.72
C VAL A 5 -7.51 26.12 8.01
N CYS A 6 -7.59 24.85 7.64
CA CYS A 6 -6.43 23.95 7.70
C CYS A 6 -5.46 24.20 6.55
N ASP A 7 -4.18 23.89 6.76
CA ASP A 7 -3.20 23.85 5.67
C ASP A 7 -3.41 22.58 4.83
N VAL A 8 -3.61 21.45 5.52
CA VAL A 8 -3.87 20.15 4.89
C VAL A 8 -5.05 19.47 5.55
N THR A 9 -5.85 18.74 4.79
CA THR A 9 -6.89 17.86 5.32
C THR A 9 -6.79 16.50 4.66
N LEU A 10 -6.80 15.46 5.47
CA LEU A 10 -6.74 14.08 5.01
C LEU A 10 -8.09 13.41 5.24
N VAL A 11 -8.58 12.69 4.23
CA VAL A 11 -9.86 12.01 4.25
C VAL A 11 -9.69 10.54 3.95
N THR A 12 -10.29 9.68 4.77
CA THR A 12 -10.32 8.23 4.52
C THR A 12 -11.56 7.61 5.14
N ASP A 13 -11.78 6.32 4.88
CA ASP A 13 -12.76 5.51 5.61
C ASP A 13 -12.10 4.96 6.88
N PRO A 14 -12.66 5.21 8.08
CA PRO A 14 -12.03 4.83 9.33
C PRO A 14 -11.98 3.31 9.53
N ARG A 15 -12.72 2.52 8.73
CA ARG A 15 -12.67 1.05 8.77
C ARG A 15 -11.45 0.46 8.04
N PHE A 16 -10.66 1.28 7.35
CA PHE A 16 -9.42 0.79 6.76
C PHE A 16 -8.45 0.26 7.84
N SER A 17 -7.80 -0.84 7.52
CA SER A 17 -6.73 -1.44 8.32
C SER A 17 -5.46 -1.65 7.50
N GLY A 18 -4.34 -1.94 8.16
CA GLY A 18 -3.05 -2.25 7.52
C GLY A 18 -2.49 -1.08 6.70
N GLY A 19 -2.05 -1.34 5.46
CA GLY A 19 -1.25 -0.40 4.66
C GLY A 19 -1.87 0.99 4.48
N THR A 20 -3.15 1.06 4.09
CA THR A 20 -3.86 2.35 3.92
C THR A 20 -3.96 3.12 5.22
N ALA A 21 -4.35 2.46 6.31
CA ALA A 21 -4.49 3.09 7.62
C ALA A 21 -3.15 3.59 8.16
N GLN A 22 -2.10 2.78 8.04
CA GLN A 22 -0.75 3.15 8.49
C GLN A 22 -0.15 4.29 7.66
N ALA A 23 -0.38 4.30 6.34
CA ALA A 23 0.05 5.41 5.49
C ALA A 23 -0.70 6.71 5.84
N PHE A 24 -2.03 6.65 6.00
CA PHE A 24 -2.83 7.80 6.44
C PHE A 24 -2.33 8.36 7.77
N ALA A 25 -2.11 7.49 8.77
CA ALA A 25 -1.64 7.89 10.08
C ALA A 25 -0.20 8.45 10.04
N SER A 26 0.66 7.94 9.16
CA SER A 26 2.01 8.48 8.94
C SER A 26 1.94 9.90 8.37
N ASP A 27 1.07 10.14 7.39
CA ASP A 27 0.95 11.46 6.76
C ASP A 27 0.39 12.49 7.74
N VAL A 28 -0.65 12.14 8.51
CA VAL A 28 -1.20 12.99 9.58
C VAL A 28 -0.10 13.40 10.56
N ARG A 29 0.67 12.43 11.09
CA ARG A 29 1.75 12.72 12.04
C ARG A 29 2.89 13.53 11.43
N ALA A 30 3.23 13.29 10.16
CA ALA A 30 4.29 14.04 9.50
C ALA A 30 3.92 15.52 9.29
N PHE A 31 2.68 15.81 8.89
CA PHE A 31 2.21 17.18 8.76
C PHE A 31 2.09 17.89 10.11
N LEU A 32 1.56 17.20 11.14
CA LEU A 32 1.54 17.73 12.52
C LEU A 32 2.95 18.02 13.02
N GLY A 33 3.89 17.10 12.82
CA GLY A 33 5.30 17.26 13.23
C GLY A 33 6.02 18.42 12.53
N ALA A 34 5.51 18.87 11.38
CA ALA A 34 5.99 20.08 10.70
C ALA A 34 5.26 21.36 11.13
N GLY A 35 4.41 21.30 12.17
CA GLY A 35 3.68 22.45 12.70
C GLY A 35 2.53 22.93 11.81
N MET A 36 2.06 22.11 10.87
CA MET A 36 0.94 22.45 10.01
C MET A 36 -0.39 22.31 10.74
N ARG A 37 -1.40 23.09 10.33
CA ARG A 37 -2.78 22.91 10.77
C ARG A 37 -3.41 21.76 9.99
N VAL A 38 -3.65 20.64 10.67
CA VAL A 38 -4.07 19.39 10.04
C VAL A 38 -5.54 19.11 10.31
N GLY A 39 -6.31 18.92 9.24
CA GLY A 39 -7.68 18.44 9.30
C GLY A 39 -7.75 16.92 9.11
N VAL A 40 -8.62 16.26 9.87
CA VAL A 40 -8.98 14.84 9.64
C VAL A 40 -10.48 14.74 9.41
N HIS A 41 -10.87 14.10 8.32
CA HIS A 41 -12.28 13.79 8.02
C HIS A 41 -12.44 12.30 7.75
N PHE A 42 -13.40 11.68 8.43
CA PHE A 42 -13.75 10.29 8.19
C PHE A 42 -15.01 10.18 7.35
N HIS A 43 -14.93 9.39 6.28
CA HIS A 43 -16.03 9.09 5.38
C HIS A 43 -16.33 7.59 5.41
N HIS A 44 -17.46 7.21 6.01
CA HIS A 44 -17.99 5.86 5.94
C HIS A 44 -18.61 5.61 4.56
N SER A 45 -17.86 4.94 3.70
CA SER A 45 -18.30 4.55 2.36
C SER A 45 -19.35 3.45 2.37
N GLY A 46 -20.28 3.46 1.41
CA GLY A 46 -21.23 2.36 1.23
C GLY A 46 -20.64 1.22 0.40
N GLN A 47 -21.10 -0.02 0.62
CA GLN A 47 -20.83 -1.19 -0.24
C GLN A 47 -19.36 -1.61 -0.44
N PHE A 48 -18.40 -1.02 0.28
CA PHE A 48 -17.00 -1.45 0.24
C PHE A 48 -16.63 -2.35 1.42
N PHE A 49 -17.05 -1.96 2.62
CA PHE A 49 -16.89 -2.74 3.85
C PHE A 49 -18.16 -3.55 4.15
N GLN A 50 -18.00 -4.62 4.92
CA GLN A 50 -19.09 -5.41 5.49
C GLN A 50 -19.65 -4.73 6.74
N ASP A 51 -20.88 -5.08 7.12
CA ASP A 51 -21.53 -4.52 8.31
C ASP A 51 -20.80 -4.88 9.62
N SER A 52 -20.02 -5.97 9.61
CA SER A 52 -19.19 -6.41 10.73
C SER A 52 -17.85 -5.65 10.84
N ASP A 53 -17.45 -4.92 9.80
CA ASP A 53 -16.20 -4.15 9.81
C ASP A 53 -16.35 -2.92 10.71
N THR A 54 -15.45 -2.80 11.68
CA THR A 54 -15.47 -1.73 12.69
C THR A 54 -14.41 -0.67 12.44
N ASP A 55 -14.65 0.53 12.95
CA ASP A 55 -13.68 1.62 12.89
C ASP A 55 -12.35 1.22 13.53
N ASN A 56 -11.26 1.49 12.81
CA ASN A 56 -9.91 1.21 13.27
C ASN A 56 -9.55 2.16 14.41
N ARG A 57 -9.33 1.61 15.60
CA ARG A 57 -8.99 2.35 16.82
C ARG A 57 -7.78 3.26 16.66
N ASP A 58 -6.77 2.85 15.89
CA ASP A 58 -5.56 3.64 15.66
C ASP A 58 -5.85 4.89 14.81
N LEU A 59 -6.81 4.80 13.87
CA LEU A 59 -7.26 5.95 13.10
C LEU A 59 -8.11 6.87 13.96
N ILE A 60 -9.04 6.33 14.75
CA ILE A 60 -9.86 7.12 15.67
C ILE A 60 -8.99 7.87 16.69
N ALA A 61 -7.94 7.23 17.21
CA ALA A 61 -7.00 7.84 18.15
C ALA A 61 -6.29 9.07 17.57
N LEU A 62 -6.18 9.22 16.24
CA LEU A 62 -5.61 10.42 15.63
C LEU A 62 -6.43 11.68 15.95
N LEU A 63 -7.75 11.55 16.14
CA LEU A 63 -8.63 12.70 16.43
C LEU A 63 -8.35 13.34 17.79
N ALA A 64 -7.68 12.62 18.70
CA ALA A 64 -7.31 13.09 20.02
C ALA A 64 -5.91 13.76 20.04
N LEU A 65 -5.20 13.81 18.92
CA LEU A 65 -3.91 14.49 18.84
C LEU A 65 -4.09 16.01 18.86
N ASP A 66 -3.23 16.70 19.60
CA ASP A 66 -3.18 18.16 19.61
C ASP A 66 -2.91 18.70 18.20
N GLY A 67 -3.65 19.75 17.82
CA GLY A 67 -3.53 20.39 16.51
C GLY A 67 -4.39 19.76 15.40
N ILE A 68 -5.16 18.71 15.69
CA ILE A 68 -6.14 18.16 14.74
C ILE A 68 -7.45 18.96 14.76
N GLU A 69 -7.89 19.34 13.56
CA GLU A 69 -9.23 19.87 13.33
C GLU A 69 -10.12 18.77 12.73
N ILE A 70 -11.21 18.42 13.43
CA ILE A 70 -12.11 17.37 12.97
C ILE A 70 -13.07 17.94 11.93
N SER A 71 -13.04 17.39 10.71
CA SER A 71 -13.93 17.77 9.61
C SER A 71 -14.00 19.28 9.36
N PRO A 72 -12.86 19.93 9.05
CA PRO A 72 -12.82 21.36 8.79
C PRO A 72 -13.75 21.74 7.64
N SER A 73 -14.21 22.98 7.60
CA SER A 73 -15.03 23.48 6.49
C SER A 73 -14.19 24.00 5.30
N ARG A 74 -12.91 24.33 5.54
CA ARG A 74 -11.97 24.86 4.56
C ARG A 74 -10.56 24.32 4.79
N THR A 75 -9.83 24.12 3.71
CA THR A 75 -8.43 23.67 3.72
C THR A 75 -7.68 24.21 2.51
N GLN A 76 -6.36 24.34 2.56
CA GLN A 76 -5.59 24.63 1.34
C GLN A 76 -5.48 23.35 0.49
N THR A 77 -5.02 22.25 1.08
CA THR A 77 -4.84 20.99 0.36
C THR A 77 -5.68 19.86 0.93
N LEU A 78 -6.46 19.19 0.08
CA LEU A 78 -7.28 18.03 0.44
C LEU A 78 -6.69 16.75 -0.15
N PHE A 79 -6.33 15.79 0.71
CA PHE A 79 -5.91 14.45 0.34
C PHE A 79 -7.04 13.45 0.60
N LEU A 80 -7.46 12.73 -0.43
CA LEU A 80 -8.39 11.61 -0.32
C LEU A 80 -7.59 10.31 -0.41
N HIS A 81 -7.68 9.47 0.63
CA HIS A 81 -6.91 8.24 0.74
C HIS A 81 -7.75 7.03 0.34
N ASN A 82 -7.26 6.35 -0.68
CA ASN A 82 -7.77 5.11 -1.27
C ASN A 82 -9.01 5.33 -2.15
N PRO A 83 -8.88 5.23 -3.50
CA PRO A 83 -9.95 5.54 -4.43
C PRO A 83 -11.14 4.58 -4.38
N GLN A 84 -10.98 3.38 -3.79
CA GLN A 84 -12.02 2.36 -3.78
C GLN A 84 -13.24 2.75 -2.93
N VAL A 85 -13.07 3.68 -1.97
CA VAL A 85 -14.15 4.18 -1.10
C VAL A 85 -14.82 5.46 -1.61
N PHE A 86 -14.33 6.02 -2.73
CA PHE A 86 -14.85 7.28 -3.31
C PHE A 86 -15.51 7.08 -4.69
N GLY A 87 -15.84 5.83 -5.06
CA GLY A 87 -16.60 5.54 -6.26
C GLY A 87 -18.03 6.10 -6.18
N ALA A 88 -18.66 6.33 -7.33
CA ALA A 88 -20.01 6.88 -7.37
C ALA A 88 -21.05 6.01 -6.64
N ALA A 89 -20.89 4.68 -6.66
CA ALA A 89 -21.73 3.76 -5.92
C ALA A 89 -21.48 3.86 -4.41
N GLN A 90 -20.20 3.88 -4.00
CA GLN A 90 -19.79 3.99 -2.61
C GLN A 90 -20.27 5.29 -1.95
N ILE A 91 -20.15 6.41 -2.66
CA ILE A 91 -20.63 7.72 -2.20
C ILE A 91 -22.16 7.76 -2.16
N ALA A 92 -22.85 7.13 -3.11
CA ALA A 92 -24.33 7.14 -3.13
C ALA A 92 -24.93 6.24 -2.04
N ALA A 93 -24.25 5.15 -1.68
CA ALA A 93 -24.68 4.18 -0.70
C ALA A 93 -24.14 4.46 0.72
N SER A 94 -23.39 5.55 0.93
CA SER A 94 -22.90 5.91 2.26
C SER A 94 -24.05 6.34 3.17
N GLU A 95 -24.00 5.94 4.45
CA GLU A 95 -25.00 6.31 5.46
C GLU A 95 -25.20 7.83 5.62
N ARG A 96 -24.11 8.59 5.44
CA ARG A 96 -24.09 10.04 5.53
C ARG A 96 -23.55 10.64 4.23
N PRO A 97 -24.16 11.72 3.69
CA PRO A 97 -23.63 12.38 2.52
C PRO A 97 -22.17 12.81 2.71
N LEU A 98 -21.32 12.51 1.73
CA LEU A 98 -19.93 12.97 1.72
C LEU A 98 -19.87 14.51 1.65
N ARG A 99 -19.43 15.15 2.73
CA ARG A 99 -19.27 16.61 2.84
C ARG A 99 -17.79 16.97 2.99
N LEU A 100 -17.13 17.24 1.86
CA LEU A 100 -15.72 17.61 1.83
C LEU A 100 -15.53 19.12 2.09
N PRO A 101 -14.40 19.53 2.72
CA PRO A 101 -14.07 20.95 2.87
C PRO A 101 -13.89 21.62 1.52
N LYS A 102 -14.11 22.94 1.47
CA LYS A 102 -13.62 23.73 0.34
C LYS A 102 -12.10 23.70 0.36
N CYS A 103 -11.49 23.26 -0.73
CA CYS A 103 -10.05 23.11 -0.85
C CYS A 103 -9.46 23.96 -1.98
N GLU A 104 -8.17 24.27 -1.91
CA GLU A 104 -7.45 24.86 -3.04
C GLU A 104 -6.92 23.80 -4.03
N ARG A 105 -6.34 22.73 -3.50
CA ARG A 105 -5.89 21.57 -4.27
C ARG A 105 -6.53 20.30 -3.75
N LEU A 106 -6.78 19.38 -4.68
CA LEU A 106 -7.44 18.11 -4.41
C LEU A 106 -6.62 16.97 -4.99
N PHE A 107 -6.18 16.08 -4.10
CA PHE A 107 -5.41 14.90 -4.46
C PHE A 107 -6.13 13.61 -4.11
N MET A 108 -6.00 12.61 -4.99
CA MET A 108 -6.41 11.23 -4.73
C MET A 108 -5.17 10.36 -4.57
N VAL A 109 -4.88 9.93 -3.34
CA VAL A 109 -3.78 9.01 -3.04
C VAL A 109 -4.22 7.58 -3.37
N ALA A 110 -3.63 7.02 -4.42
CA ALA A 110 -3.99 5.72 -4.97
C ALA A 110 -3.27 4.58 -4.25
N HIS A 111 -3.78 4.21 -3.07
CA HIS A 111 -3.29 3.07 -2.28
C HIS A 111 -3.49 1.69 -2.94
N HIS A 112 -4.23 1.63 -4.04
CA HIS A 112 -4.49 0.42 -4.80
C HIS A 112 -4.38 0.71 -6.31
N PRO A 113 -3.81 -0.18 -7.13
CA PRO A 113 -3.83 -0.05 -8.59
C PRO A 113 -5.25 -0.20 -9.16
N PRO A 114 -5.62 0.48 -10.26
CA PRO A 114 -6.93 0.30 -10.87
C PRO A 114 -7.14 -1.10 -11.47
N PHE A 115 -6.11 -1.69 -12.06
CA PHE A 115 -6.15 -3.04 -12.64
C PHE A 115 -5.61 -4.10 -11.67
N LEU A 116 -6.41 -5.16 -11.51
CA LEU A 116 -6.02 -6.42 -10.89
C LEU A 116 -5.08 -7.21 -11.80
N GLY A 117 -4.55 -8.32 -11.29
CA GLY A 117 -3.59 -9.14 -12.02
C GLY A 117 -4.13 -9.80 -13.29
N ASN A 118 -5.43 -10.07 -13.33
CA ASN A 118 -6.14 -10.52 -14.54
C ASN A 118 -6.58 -9.36 -15.48
N GLY A 119 -6.17 -8.13 -15.16
CA GLY A 119 -6.52 -6.93 -15.91
C GLY A 119 -7.97 -6.46 -15.75
N ALA A 120 -8.74 -7.03 -14.80
CA ALA A 120 -10.03 -6.48 -14.41
C ALA A 120 -9.85 -5.18 -13.63
N LEU A 121 -10.83 -4.27 -13.72
CA LEU A 121 -10.84 -3.05 -12.93
C LEU A 121 -11.43 -3.33 -11.54
N CYS A 122 -10.72 -2.90 -10.50
CA CYS A 122 -11.25 -2.89 -9.13
C CYS A 122 -11.95 -1.56 -8.79
N TYR A 123 -11.57 -0.47 -9.45
CA TYR A 123 -12.29 0.81 -9.46
C TYR A 123 -12.07 1.54 -10.80
N ASP A 124 -12.88 2.56 -11.08
CA ASP A 124 -12.77 3.39 -12.28
C ASP A 124 -12.25 4.80 -11.93
N PRO A 125 -10.97 5.13 -12.22
CA PRO A 125 -10.39 6.43 -11.94
C PRO A 125 -11.19 7.62 -12.52
N VAL A 126 -11.78 7.45 -13.70
CA VAL A 126 -12.49 8.53 -14.39
C VAL A 126 -13.82 8.82 -13.70
N SER A 127 -14.58 7.77 -13.38
CA SER A 127 -15.86 7.93 -12.68
C SER A 127 -15.69 8.38 -11.23
N THR A 128 -14.64 7.92 -10.54
CA THR A 128 -14.28 8.42 -9.19
C THR A 128 -14.03 9.91 -9.21
N GLY A 129 -13.21 10.42 -10.15
CA GLY A 129 -12.98 11.86 -10.28
C GLY A 129 -14.24 12.67 -10.57
N ARG A 130 -15.14 12.16 -11.42
CA ARG A 130 -16.44 12.79 -11.70
C ARG A 130 -17.36 12.80 -10.50
N ALA A 131 -17.39 11.72 -9.71
CA ALA A 131 -18.23 11.64 -8.52
C ALA A 131 -17.80 12.67 -7.47
N LEU A 132 -16.49 12.75 -7.19
CA LEU A 132 -15.92 13.71 -6.26
C LEU A 132 -16.07 15.17 -6.72
N GLY A 133 -15.97 15.42 -8.04
CA GLY A 133 -16.21 16.74 -8.62
C GLY A 133 -17.62 17.28 -8.34
N ARG A 134 -18.61 16.40 -8.19
CA ARG A 134 -19.98 16.78 -7.77
C ARG A 134 -20.06 17.15 -6.29
N CYS A 135 -19.25 16.53 -5.44
CA CYS A 135 -19.24 16.78 -3.98
C CYS A 135 -18.54 18.09 -3.59
N ILE A 136 -17.47 18.48 -4.30
CA ILE A 136 -16.65 19.66 -3.97
C ILE A 136 -17.12 20.92 -4.75
N GLY A 137 -17.97 20.72 -5.76
CA GLY A 137 -18.47 21.78 -6.64
C GLY A 137 -17.50 22.10 -7.78
N HIS A 138 -17.57 21.32 -8.86
CA HIS A 138 -17.22 21.51 -10.29
C HIS A 138 -15.99 22.32 -10.75
N ALA A 139 -15.28 23.10 -9.93
CA ALA A 139 -14.27 24.04 -10.39
C ALA A 139 -12.82 23.55 -10.24
N ARG A 140 -12.56 22.45 -9.53
CA ARG A 140 -11.18 22.02 -9.24
C ARG A 140 -10.89 20.62 -9.74
N ARG A 141 -9.80 20.51 -10.49
CA ARG A 141 -9.36 19.26 -11.09
C ARG A 141 -8.61 18.42 -10.05
N MET A 142 -9.10 17.21 -9.81
CA MET A 142 -8.42 16.24 -8.98
C MET A 142 -7.14 15.73 -9.66
N GLU A 143 -6.06 15.67 -8.90
CA GLU A 143 -4.78 15.07 -9.32
C GLU A 143 -4.58 13.73 -8.60
N TRP A 144 -4.14 12.73 -9.34
CA TRP A 144 -3.84 11.42 -8.79
C TRP A 144 -2.39 11.36 -8.29
N LEU A 145 -2.22 10.86 -7.07
CA LEU A 145 -0.96 10.60 -6.40
C LEU A 145 -0.75 9.08 -6.29
N PRO A 146 0.03 8.47 -7.20
CA PRO A 146 0.32 7.04 -7.14
C PRO A 146 1.23 6.71 -5.95
N VAL A 147 0.99 5.60 -5.26
CA VAL A 147 1.88 5.15 -4.16
C VAL A 147 3.13 4.41 -4.66
N SER A 148 3.23 4.13 -5.97
CA SER A 148 4.38 3.47 -6.59
C SER A 148 4.41 3.69 -8.10
N GLY A 149 5.56 3.36 -8.70
CA GLY A 149 5.74 3.34 -10.16
C GLY A 149 4.77 2.39 -10.87
N LEU A 150 4.40 1.26 -10.25
CA LEU A 150 3.40 0.34 -10.78
C LEU A 150 2.03 1.03 -10.88
N VAL A 151 1.58 1.63 -9.78
CA VAL A 151 0.28 2.34 -9.75
C VAL A 151 0.29 3.52 -10.72
N ARG A 152 1.42 4.24 -10.84
CA ARG A 152 1.59 5.31 -11.82
C ARG A 152 1.43 4.81 -13.25
N ALA A 153 2.12 3.73 -13.62
CA ALA A 153 2.04 3.16 -14.95
C ALA A 153 0.61 2.71 -15.31
N GLN A 154 -0.15 2.19 -14.34
CA GLN A 154 -1.54 1.85 -14.55
C GLN A 154 -2.46 3.07 -14.68
N LEU A 155 -2.28 4.09 -13.85
CA LEU A 155 -3.07 5.32 -13.94
C LEU A 155 -2.79 6.09 -15.23
N ARG A 156 -1.56 6.06 -15.77
CA ARG A 156 -1.22 6.65 -17.08
C ARG A 156 -2.06 6.08 -18.22
N SER A 157 -2.54 4.84 -18.12
CA SER A 157 -3.46 4.27 -19.11
C SER A 157 -4.80 5.00 -19.22
N PHE A 158 -5.17 5.82 -18.23
CA PHE A 158 -6.38 6.63 -18.23
C PHE A 158 -6.15 8.08 -18.68
N GLN A 159 -4.93 8.48 -19.01
CA GLN A 159 -4.67 9.80 -19.59
C GLN A 159 -5.26 9.91 -21.02
N PRO A 160 -5.76 11.09 -21.41
CA PRO A 160 -5.77 12.36 -20.68
C PRO A 160 -7.00 12.58 -19.77
N LEU A 161 -7.85 11.56 -19.56
CA LEU A 161 -9.10 11.68 -18.80
C LEU A 161 -8.88 11.97 -17.31
N ILE A 162 -7.70 11.62 -16.78
CA ILE A 162 -7.26 11.97 -15.43
C ILE A 162 -5.97 12.79 -15.47
N ALA A 163 -5.72 13.59 -14.42
CA ALA A 163 -4.41 14.22 -14.18
C ALA A 163 -3.58 13.37 -13.22
N LEU A 164 -2.29 13.26 -13.50
CA LEU A 164 -1.34 12.73 -12.54
C LEU A 164 -0.51 13.88 -11.97
N ALA A 165 -0.29 13.84 -10.66
CA ALA A 165 0.70 14.68 -10.03
C ALA A 165 2.11 14.28 -10.52
N PRO A 166 3.06 15.22 -10.60
CA PRO A 166 4.43 14.94 -11.03
C PRO A 166 5.20 14.09 -10.02
N GLU A 167 4.77 14.05 -8.76
CA GLU A 167 5.37 13.27 -7.68
C GLU A 167 4.52 12.03 -7.37
N ASP A 168 5.19 10.93 -6.97
CA ASP A 168 4.55 9.82 -6.28
C ASP A 168 4.37 10.13 -4.79
N TRP A 169 3.43 9.41 -4.17
CA TRP A 169 3.11 9.54 -2.76
C TRP A 169 3.20 8.17 -2.06
N PRO A 170 4.41 7.58 -1.96
CA PRO A 170 4.59 6.26 -1.38
C PRO A 170 4.30 6.25 0.12
N ASN A 171 4.02 5.06 0.65
CA ASN A 171 3.83 4.90 2.08
C ASN A 171 5.12 5.27 2.81
N CYS A 172 5.00 6.13 3.82
CA CYS A 172 6.13 6.54 4.64
C CYS A 172 6.13 5.85 6.01
N PHE A 173 7.27 5.93 6.68
CA PHE A 173 7.56 5.22 7.92
C PHE A 173 8.33 6.12 8.87
N ASP A 174 8.02 6.01 10.17
CA ASP A 174 8.97 6.43 11.19
C ASP A 174 10.15 5.46 11.19
N ILE A 175 11.23 5.87 10.51
CA ILE A 175 12.43 5.04 10.31
C ILE A 175 13.18 4.76 11.61
N THR A 176 12.96 5.57 12.66
CA THR A 176 13.66 5.44 13.95
C THR A 176 13.24 4.17 14.69
N ARG A 177 12.05 3.65 14.40
CA ARG A 177 11.53 2.40 14.97
C ARG A 177 12.15 1.13 14.35
N TRP A 178 12.66 1.20 13.13
CA TRP A 178 13.09 0.02 12.38
C TRP A 178 14.57 -0.27 12.56
N VAL A 179 15.07 -0.40 13.80
CA VAL A 179 16.50 -0.60 14.05
C VAL A 179 16.79 -2.08 14.31
N PRO A 180 17.60 -2.75 13.47
CA PRO A 180 18.00 -4.13 13.73
C PRO A 180 18.87 -4.19 14.99
N SER A 181 18.64 -5.19 15.85
CA SER A 181 19.40 -5.36 17.09
C SER A 181 20.37 -6.54 17.03
N ARG A 182 20.14 -7.49 16.12
CA ARG A 182 20.99 -8.68 15.96
C ARG A 182 21.90 -8.63 14.74
N THR A 183 22.97 -9.41 14.83
CA THR A 183 23.76 -9.79 13.65
C THR A 183 23.00 -10.89 12.88
N ARG A 184 22.97 -10.79 11.55
CA ARG A 184 22.30 -11.75 10.66
C ARG A 184 23.29 -12.72 10.04
N LEU A 185 22.80 -13.91 9.69
CA LEU A 185 23.59 -14.97 9.04
C LEU A 185 24.87 -15.31 9.84
N SER A 186 24.74 -15.41 11.17
CA SER A 186 25.86 -15.65 12.09
C SER A 186 26.21 -17.14 12.29
N GLY A 187 25.52 -18.05 11.61
CA GLY A 187 25.67 -19.49 11.75
C GLY A 187 25.16 -20.25 10.52
N PRO A 188 25.22 -21.59 10.53
CA PRO A 188 24.80 -22.42 9.40
C PRO A 188 23.28 -22.45 9.20
N ASP A 189 22.52 -22.24 10.27
CA ASP A 189 21.07 -22.25 10.24
C ASP A 189 20.53 -20.89 9.78
N ILE A 190 19.51 -20.93 8.93
CA ILE A 190 18.85 -19.74 8.38
C ILE A 190 17.41 -19.69 8.85
N VAL A 191 16.99 -18.53 9.37
CA VAL A 191 15.58 -18.24 9.61
C VAL A 191 15.02 -17.44 8.44
N ILE A 192 14.18 -18.07 7.62
CA ILE A 192 13.46 -17.39 6.53
C ILE A 192 12.04 -17.09 6.98
N GLY A 193 11.52 -15.92 6.62
CA GLY A 193 10.16 -15.61 7.00
C GLY A 193 9.52 -14.48 6.23
N ARG A 194 8.27 -14.23 6.59
CA ARG A 194 7.51 -13.08 6.12
C ARG A 194 6.41 -12.70 7.07
N HIS A 195 5.93 -11.47 6.96
CA HIS A 195 4.69 -11.08 7.60
C HIS A 195 3.70 -10.52 6.58
N GLY A 196 2.41 -10.74 6.84
CA GLY A 196 1.33 -10.37 5.95
C GLY A 196 0.02 -11.05 6.33
N ARG A 197 -1.10 -10.60 5.77
CA ARG A 197 -2.43 -11.15 6.07
C ARG A 197 -2.61 -12.55 5.48
N ALA A 198 -3.36 -13.40 6.18
CA ALA A 198 -3.97 -14.63 5.65
C ALA A 198 -5.07 -14.31 4.63
N HIS A 199 -4.67 -13.83 3.45
CA HIS A 199 -5.58 -13.56 2.34
C HIS A 199 -5.03 -14.20 1.07
N PRO A 200 -5.84 -14.91 0.25
CA PRO A 200 -5.38 -15.60 -0.95
C PRO A 200 -4.46 -14.74 -1.83
N ASP A 201 -4.85 -13.49 -2.11
CA ASP A 201 -4.07 -12.56 -2.94
C ASP A 201 -2.64 -12.31 -2.44
N LYS A 202 -2.38 -12.45 -1.14
CA LYS A 202 -1.08 -12.17 -0.51
C LYS A 202 -0.11 -13.35 -0.57
N TRP A 203 -0.53 -14.49 -1.12
CA TRP A 203 0.26 -15.72 -1.19
C TRP A 203 0.29 -16.25 -2.62
N PRO A 204 1.33 -17.01 -3.02
CA PRO A 204 1.35 -17.69 -4.32
C PRO A 204 0.10 -18.56 -4.57
N ASP A 205 -0.23 -18.77 -5.84
CA ASP A 205 -1.50 -19.39 -6.24
C ASP A 205 -1.57 -20.88 -5.92
N THR A 206 -0.42 -21.58 -5.89
CA THR A 206 -0.38 -23.03 -5.69
C THR A 206 0.32 -23.41 -4.39
N PRO A 207 -0.03 -24.56 -3.79
CA PRO A 207 0.61 -25.06 -2.56
C PRO A 207 2.10 -25.28 -2.76
N ALA A 208 2.49 -25.83 -3.92
CA ALA A 208 3.89 -26.03 -4.30
C ALA A 208 4.67 -24.72 -4.36
N GLN A 209 4.08 -23.64 -4.89
CA GLN A 209 4.73 -22.34 -4.92
C GLN A 209 4.84 -21.70 -3.52
N ILE A 210 3.83 -21.86 -2.66
CA ILE A 210 3.91 -21.37 -1.28
C ILE A 210 5.03 -22.11 -0.53
N ALA A 211 5.07 -23.45 -0.60
CA ALA A 211 6.11 -24.25 0.03
C ALA A 211 7.51 -23.91 -0.52
N ALA A 212 7.65 -23.75 -1.84
CA ALA A 212 8.92 -23.36 -2.45
C ALA A 212 9.37 -21.96 -2.01
N SER A 213 8.44 -21.02 -1.80
CA SER A 213 8.76 -19.66 -1.35
C SER A 213 9.22 -19.57 0.11
N LEU A 214 8.92 -20.58 0.92
CA LEU A 214 9.30 -20.68 2.34
C LEU A 214 9.72 -22.12 2.63
N PRO A 215 10.88 -22.56 2.13
CA PRO A 215 11.30 -23.96 2.24
C PRO A 215 11.84 -24.25 3.64
N ALA A 216 11.13 -25.08 4.42
CA ALA A 216 11.63 -25.60 5.68
C ALA A 216 12.60 -26.78 5.46
N GLY A 217 13.55 -26.97 6.37
CA GLY A 217 14.48 -28.09 6.33
C GLY A 217 15.44 -28.11 7.53
N PRO A 218 16.38 -29.07 7.58
CA PRO A 218 17.26 -29.27 8.74
C PRO A 218 18.06 -28.04 9.18
N HIS A 219 18.42 -27.17 8.23
CA HIS A 219 19.19 -25.93 8.45
C HIS A 219 18.41 -24.68 8.01
N THR A 220 17.09 -24.79 7.88
CA THR A 220 16.23 -23.68 7.46
C THR A 220 14.92 -23.70 8.24
N GLN A 221 14.75 -22.75 9.15
CA GLN A 221 13.51 -22.56 9.89
C GLN A 221 12.61 -21.56 9.17
N VAL A 222 11.31 -21.84 9.09
CA VAL A 222 10.31 -20.91 8.56
C VAL A 222 9.57 -20.21 9.69
N GLN A 223 9.43 -18.88 9.60
CA GLN A 223 8.57 -18.10 10.49
C GLN A 223 7.61 -17.20 9.71
N VAL A 224 6.33 -17.18 10.12
CA VAL A 224 5.30 -16.34 9.50
C VAL A 224 4.52 -15.57 10.56
N LEU A 225 4.35 -14.27 10.35
CA LEU A 225 3.48 -13.43 11.17
C LEU A 225 2.26 -12.95 10.37
N GLY A 226 1.06 -13.18 10.89
CA GLY A 226 -0.21 -12.72 10.31
C GLY A 226 -1.00 -13.77 9.54
N ALA A 227 -0.60 -15.04 9.61
CA ALA A 227 -1.36 -16.17 9.08
C ALA A 227 -1.36 -17.33 10.08
N ASP A 228 -2.50 -18.03 10.15
CA ASP A 228 -2.73 -19.17 11.02
C ASP A 228 -2.52 -20.50 10.28
N PRO A 229 -2.36 -21.62 11.00
CA PRO A 229 -2.24 -22.95 10.37
C PRO A 229 -3.43 -23.28 9.47
N GLU A 230 -4.65 -22.92 9.87
CA GLU A 230 -5.89 -23.22 9.14
C GLU A 230 -5.86 -22.66 7.71
N PHE A 231 -5.35 -21.45 7.51
CA PHE A 231 -5.15 -20.86 6.19
C PHE A 231 -4.28 -21.73 5.27
N PHE A 232 -3.22 -22.36 5.80
CA PHE A 232 -2.31 -23.20 5.03
C PHE A 232 -2.82 -24.62 4.85
N THR A 233 -3.40 -25.22 5.89
CA THR A 233 -4.01 -26.56 5.83
C THR A 233 -5.14 -26.61 4.81
N ALA A 234 -5.97 -25.57 4.73
CA ALA A 234 -7.02 -25.45 3.71
C ALA A 234 -6.47 -25.43 2.26
N ARG A 235 -5.16 -25.21 2.10
CA ARG A 235 -4.44 -25.21 0.82
C ARG A 235 -3.56 -26.44 0.66
N GLY A 236 -3.63 -27.42 1.56
CA GLY A 236 -2.82 -28.64 1.48
C GLY A 236 -1.33 -28.41 1.72
N ILE A 237 -0.97 -27.43 2.55
CA ILE A 237 0.41 -27.18 2.96
C ILE A 237 0.62 -27.71 4.36
N ASP A 238 1.65 -28.54 4.51
CA ASP A 238 2.15 -28.95 5.81
C ASP A 238 3.00 -27.83 6.40
N THR A 239 2.60 -27.35 7.58
CA THR A 239 3.27 -26.28 8.33
C THR A 239 3.79 -26.76 9.69
N SER A 240 3.91 -28.08 9.87
CA SER A 240 4.37 -28.68 11.14
C SER A 240 5.76 -28.19 11.55
N ASP A 241 6.62 -27.88 10.58
CA ASP A 241 7.98 -27.34 10.80
C ASP A 241 8.05 -25.80 10.76
N TRP A 242 6.90 -25.12 10.73
CA TRP A 242 6.82 -23.65 10.65
C TRP A 242 6.42 -23.04 11.99
N VAL A 243 6.99 -21.88 12.31
CA VAL A 243 6.52 -21.04 13.41
C VAL A 243 5.49 -20.05 12.87
N LEU A 244 4.22 -20.26 13.20
CA LEU A 244 3.10 -19.42 12.77
C LEU A 244 2.61 -18.55 13.91
N LEU A 245 2.64 -17.23 13.71
CA LEU A 245 2.17 -16.24 14.67
C LEU A 245 0.92 -15.52 14.12
N PRO A 246 -0.18 -15.43 14.89
CA PRO A 246 -1.37 -14.70 14.47
C PRO A 246 -1.10 -13.22 14.17
N PHE A 247 -2.01 -12.58 13.42
CA PHE A 247 -1.90 -11.16 13.14
C PHE A 247 -1.91 -10.33 14.43
N GLY A 248 -0.92 -9.45 14.58
CA GLY A 248 -0.78 -8.61 15.78
C GLY A 248 -0.25 -9.33 17.03
N ALA A 249 0.16 -10.61 16.93
CA ALA A 249 0.68 -11.36 18.06
C ALA A 249 1.97 -10.76 18.63
N ILE A 250 2.86 -10.25 17.76
CA ILE A 250 4.06 -9.51 18.14
C ILE A 250 4.28 -8.31 17.21
N ASP A 251 5.08 -7.36 17.70
CA ASP A 251 5.50 -6.20 16.93
C ASP A 251 6.29 -6.63 15.67
N PRO A 252 5.96 -6.12 14.46
CA PRO A 252 6.69 -6.44 13.23
C PRO A 252 8.20 -6.19 13.30
N VAL A 253 8.67 -5.19 14.05
CA VAL A 253 10.12 -4.94 14.26
C VAL A 253 10.73 -6.13 14.98
N LYS A 254 10.11 -6.59 16.09
CA LYS A 254 10.58 -7.74 16.86
C LYS A 254 10.54 -9.03 16.06
N PHE A 255 9.53 -9.20 15.21
CA PHE A 255 9.42 -10.35 14.31
C PHE A 255 10.52 -10.34 13.25
N LEU A 256 10.64 -9.24 12.50
CA LEU A 256 11.64 -9.10 11.44
C LEU A 256 13.06 -9.21 11.99
N ASP A 257 13.28 -8.74 13.22
CA ASP A 257 14.59 -8.87 13.83
C ASP A 257 14.98 -10.32 14.11
N GLN A 258 14.04 -11.28 14.17
CA GLN A 258 14.33 -12.71 14.30
C GLN A 258 14.74 -13.37 12.98
N LEU A 259 14.51 -12.74 11.82
CA LEU A 259 14.74 -13.36 10.51
C LEU A 259 16.16 -13.11 9.97
N ASP A 260 16.68 -14.07 9.21
CA ASP A 260 17.88 -13.89 8.38
C ASP A 260 17.52 -13.49 6.96
N LEU A 261 16.38 -13.99 6.45
CA LEU A 261 15.89 -13.72 5.10
C LEU A 261 14.40 -13.37 5.11
N PHE A 262 14.03 -12.43 4.26
CA PHE A 262 12.63 -12.10 4.00
C PHE A 262 12.20 -12.59 2.62
N SER A 263 11.09 -13.33 2.56
CA SER A 263 10.56 -13.89 1.31
C SER A 263 9.16 -13.38 1.01
N TYR A 264 8.95 -12.74 -0.14
CA TYR A 264 7.64 -12.19 -0.49
C TYR A 264 7.25 -12.45 -1.94
N PHE A 265 6.25 -13.32 -2.06
CA PHE A 265 5.59 -13.70 -3.30
C PHE A 265 4.07 -13.61 -3.10
N HIS A 266 3.34 -13.31 -4.16
CA HIS A 266 1.89 -13.08 -4.08
C HIS A 266 1.16 -13.72 -5.25
N SER A 267 -0.17 -13.76 -5.17
CA SER A 267 -1.01 -14.36 -6.21
C SER A 267 -0.82 -13.63 -7.54
N SER A 268 -0.91 -14.36 -8.66
CA SER A 268 -0.95 -13.75 -9.99
C SER A 268 -2.15 -12.83 -10.19
N GLY A 269 -3.21 -13.01 -9.39
CA GLY A 269 -4.40 -12.16 -9.34
C GLY A 269 -4.16 -10.80 -8.67
N LEU A 270 -3.09 -10.65 -7.89
CA LEU A 270 -2.70 -9.41 -7.25
C LEU A 270 -1.72 -8.60 -8.11
N ARG A 271 -1.85 -7.28 -8.04
CA ARG A 271 -0.80 -6.32 -8.38
C ARG A 271 -0.46 -5.57 -7.11
N GLU A 272 0.62 -5.97 -6.45
CA GLU A 272 0.99 -5.39 -5.15
C GLU A 272 1.28 -3.90 -5.31
N ALA A 273 0.47 -3.06 -4.67
CA ALA A 273 0.48 -1.62 -4.90
C ALA A 273 1.80 -0.99 -4.48
N PHE A 274 2.29 -1.34 -3.29
CA PHE A 274 3.53 -0.79 -2.72
C PHE A 274 4.44 -1.89 -2.15
N GLY A 275 3.89 -2.87 -1.43
CA GLY A 275 4.71 -3.87 -0.73
C GLY A 275 5.26 -3.33 0.60
N ARG A 276 4.37 -2.84 1.47
CA ARG A 276 4.77 -2.21 2.74
C ARG A 276 5.64 -3.13 3.61
N THR A 277 5.28 -4.41 3.70
CA THR A 277 6.02 -5.42 4.47
C THR A 277 7.44 -5.66 3.94
N VAL A 278 7.65 -5.49 2.62
CA VAL A 278 8.98 -5.54 2.00
C VAL A 278 9.81 -4.34 2.43
N ALA A 279 9.24 -3.13 2.41
CA ALA A 279 9.95 -1.93 2.86
C ALA A 279 10.33 -2.03 4.36
N GLU A 280 9.44 -2.57 5.19
CA GLU A 280 9.69 -2.88 6.62
C GLU A 280 10.87 -3.84 6.78
N ALA A 281 10.88 -4.95 6.05
CA ALA A 281 11.98 -5.91 6.04
C ALA A 281 13.32 -5.30 5.57
N MET A 282 13.29 -4.52 4.49
CA MET A 282 14.48 -3.81 3.99
C MET A 282 15.03 -2.83 5.02
N MET A 283 14.18 -2.06 5.71
CA MET A 283 14.66 -1.13 6.75
C MET A 283 15.33 -1.88 7.92
N MET A 284 14.88 -3.10 8.22
CA MET A 284 15.51 -4.02 9.19
C MET A 284 16.79 -4.70 8.68
N GLY A 285 17.26 -4.34 7.49
CA GLY A 285 18.50 -4.86 6.90
C GLY A 285 18.40 -6.30 6.43
N LEU A 286 17.20 -6.80 6.13
CA LEU A 286 17.02 -8.18 5.65
C LEU A 286 17.30 -8.27 4.14
N PRO A 287 18.12 -9.24 3.70
CA PRO A 287 18.09 -9.67 2.31
C PRO A 287 16.68 -10.12 1.94
N CYS A 288 16.10 -9.48 0.93
CA CYS A 288 14.73 -9.72 0.48
C CYS A 288 14.72 -10.50 -0.84
N LEU A 289 14.04 -11.64 -0.85
CA LEU A 289 13.72 -12.47 -2.01
C LEU A 289 12.30 -12.17 -2.46
N LEU A 290 12.16 -11.54 -3.63
CA LEU A 290 10.91 -10.94 -4.07
C LEU A 290 10.45 -11.45 -5.43
N ASP A 291 9.15 -11.40 -5.65
CA ASP A 291 8.54 -11.57 -6.97
C ASP A 291 8.99 -10.46 -7.95
N GLN A 292 9.21 -10.83 -9.22
CA GLN A 292 9.60 -9.92 -10.31
C GLN A 292 8.67 -8.69 -10.45
N HIS A 293 7.37 -8.84 -10.14
CA HIS A 293 6.38 -7.76 -10.24
C HIS A 293 6.63 -6.59 -9.28
N LEU A 294 7.47 -6.78 -8.26
CA LEU A 294 7.87 -5.73 -7.32
C LEU A 294 9.05 -4.87 -7.80
N ARG A 295 9.71 -5.26 -8.90
CA ARG A 295 10.84 -4.53 -9.47
C ARG A 295 10.56 -3.07 -9.83
N PRO A 296 9.37 -2.68 -10.33
CA PRO A 296 9.04 -1.28 -10.55
C PRO A 296 9.03 -0.42 -9.28
N THR A 297 8.84 -1.02 -8.10
CA THR A 297 8.81 -0.30 -6.82
C THR A 297 10.18 -0.27 -6.14
N PHE A 298 10.89 -1.41 -6.11
CA PHE A 298 12.15 -1.53 -5.36
C PHE A 298 13.41 -1.47 -6.23
N GLY A 299 13.28 -1.48 -7.56
CA GLY A 299 14.39 -1.29 -8.49
C GLY A 299 15.50 -2.31 -8.28
N ALA A 300 16.74 -1.86 -8.14
CA ALA A 300 17.90 -2.73 -7.90
C ALA A 300 18.10 -3.11 -6.42
N ASN A 301 17.22 -2.68 -5.50
CA ASN A 301 17.41 -2.82 -4.06
C ASN A 301 16.89 -4.14 -3.47
N ALA A 302 16.61 -5.14 -4.31
CA ALA A 302 16.15 -6.46 -3.89
C ALA A 302 16.74 -7.56 -4.76
N THR A 303 16.57 -8.80 -4.32
CA THR A 303 16.85 -10.00 -5.14
C THR A 303 15.52 -10.52 -5.67
N TYR A 304 15.40 -10.62 -6.99
CA TYR A 304 14.19 -11.13 -7.63
C TYR A 304 14.40 -12.58 -8.03
N ALA A 305 13.41 -13.41 -7.76
CA ALA A 305 13.43 -14.84 -8.04
C ALA A 305 12.01 -15.33 -8.36
N ARG A 306 11.89 -16.57 -8.81
CA ARG A 306 10.65 -17.35 -8.74
C ARG A 306 10.62 -18.16 -7.45
N PRO A 307 9.44 -18.60 -6.96
CA PRO A 307 9.35 -19.43 -5.76
C PRO A 307 10.25 -20.67 -5.80
N ASP A 308 10.35 -21.36 -6.94
CA ASP A 308 11.18 -22.56 -7.14
C ASP A 308 12.69 -22.29 -7.04
N GLU A 309 13.13 -21.03 -7.15
CA GLU A 309 14.54 -20.64 -7.08
C GLU A 309 14.99 -20.29 -5.65
N VAL A 310 14.05 -20.14 -4.71
CA VAL A 310 14.32 -19.76 -3.31
C VAL A 310 15.23 -20.77 -2.61
N PRO A 311 15.02 -22.11 -2.70
CA PRO A 311 15.93 -23.06 -2.05
C PRO A 311 17.39 -22.90 -2.48
N ALA A 312 17.64 -22.79 -3.79
CA ALA A 312 18.99 -22.57 -4.31
C ALA A 312 19.59 -21.21 -3.92
N MET A 313 18.73 -20.20 -3.70
CA MET A 313 19.16 -18.90 -3.20
C MET A 313 19.58 -18.95 -1.73
N ILE A 314 18.86 -19.70 -0.89
CA ILE A 314 19.22 -19.91 0.52
C ILE A 314 20.60 -20.56 0.61
N GLU A 315 20.87 -21.61 -0.17
CA GLU A 315 22.18 -22.28 -0.18
C GLU A 315 23.31 -21.34 -0.59
N ARG A 316 23.10 -20.52 -1.62
CA ARG A 316 24.08 -19.52 -2.06
C ARG A 316 24.38 -18.50 -0.96
N ILE A 317 23.34 -17.99 -0.31
CA ILE A 317 23.47 -17.02 0.78
C ILE A 317 24.18 -17.67 1.98
N ARG A 318 23.87 -18.93 2.29
CA ARG A 318 24.55 -19.67 3.36
C ARG A 318 26.04 -19.85 3.07
N SER A 319 26.41 -20.15 1.82
CA SER A 319 27.81 -20.38 1.44
C SER A 319 28.66 -19.12 1.36
N ASP A 320 28.05 -17.97 1.05
CA ASP A 320 28.75 -16.69 0.90
C ASP A 320 27.83 -15.53 1.32
N PRO A 321 27.66 -15.28 2.64
CA PRO A 321 26.67 -14.32 3.12
C PRO A 321 27.05 -12.85 2.88
N ALA A 322 28.34 -12.53 2.78
CA ALA A 322 28.83 -11.15 2.80
C ALA A 322 28.27 -10.27 1.67
N PRO A 323 28.28 -10.68 0.38
CA PRO A 323 27.70 -9.87 -0.69
C PRO A 323 26.19 -9.61 -0.54
N HIS A 324 25.48 -10.55 0.08
CA HIS A 324 24.03 -10.43 0.31
C HIS A 324 23.72 -9.49 1.46
N LEU A 325 24.53 -9.50 2.52
CA LEU A 325 24.44 -8.55 3.63
C LEU A 325 24.78 -7.12 3.18
N ASP A 326 25.83 -6.95 2.37
CA ASP A 326 26.21 -5.63 1.82
C ASP A 326 25.09 -5.04 0.96
N ARG A 327 24.48 -5.86 0.09
CA ARG A 327 23.32 -5.45 -0.71
C ARG A 327 22.11 -5.10 0.16
N ALA A 328 21.86 -5.87 1.22
CA ALA A 328 20.77 -5.60 2.15
C ALA A 328 20.99 -4.29 2.93
N ALA A 329 22.22 -3.98 3.32
CA ALA A 329 22.57 -2.71 3.97
C ALA A 329 22.36 -1.52 3.02
N GLN A 330 22.77 -1.63 1.76
CA GLN A 330 22.52 -0.61 0.73
C GLN A 330 21.01 -0.42 0.49
N ALA A 331 20.25 -1.52 0.38
CA ALA A 331 18.81 -1.49 0.24
C ALA A 331 18.13 -0.83 1.44
N ALA A 332 18.59 -1.10 2.67
CA ALA A 332 18.10 -0.49 3.89
C ALA A 332 18.33 1.03 3.88
N ALA A 333 19.53 1.48 3.54
CA ALA A 333 19.87 2.89 3.45
C ALA A 333 19.01 3.62 2.41
N TRP A 334 18.85 3.02 1.22
CA TRP A 334 17.96 3.54 0.18
C TRP A 334 16.51 3.62 0.66
N CYS A 335 15.99 2.53 1.26
CA CYS A 335 14.62 2.43 1.73
C CYS A 335 14.32 3.51 2.79
N ARG A 336 15.24 3.73 3.75
CA ARG A 336 15.13 4.79 4.75
C ARG A 336 15.14 6.19 4.13
N ALA A 337 16.04 6.44 3.17
CA ALA A 337 16.13 7.74 2.50
C ALA A 337 14.85 8.05 1.70
N GLN A 338 14.27 7.04 1.04
CA GLN A 338 13.08 7.21 0.21
C GLN A 338 11.79 7.24 1.02
N PHE A 339 11.62 6.39 2.02
CA PHE A 339 10.34 6.17 2.68
C PHE A 339 10.27 6.69 4.13
N SER A 340 11.24 7.50 4.56
CA SER A 340 11.11 8.24 5.82
C SER A 340 9.89 9.15 5.84
N SER A 341 9.19 9.22 6.98
CA SER A 341 8.09 10.17 7.24
C SER A 341 8.51 11.62 7.07
N THR A 342 9.80 11.94 7.25
CA THR A 342 10.34 13.27 6.95
C THR A 342 10.23 13.67 5.48
N GLN A 343 10.10 12.69 4.57
CA GLN A 343 9.91 12.95 3.14
C GLN A 343 8.48 13.41 2.78
N VAL A 344 7.49 13.20 3.65
CA VAL A 344 6.10 13.60 3.39
C VAL A 344 6.01 15.11 3.13
N VAL A 345 6.62 15.90 4.02
CA VAL A 345 6.58 17.37 3.93
C VAL A 345 7.45 17.86 2.76
N ALA A 346 8.61 17.24 2.52
CA ALA A 346 9.45 17.58 1.37
C ALA A 346 8.73 17.29 0.03
N ARG A 347 8.03 16.15 -0.08
CA ARG A 347 7.17 15.82 -1.23
C ARG A 347 6.03 16.80 -1.37
N TYR A 348 5.35 17.14 -0.27
CA TYR A 348 4.30 18.15 -0.26
C TYR A 348 4.79 19.48 -0.81
N THR A 349 5.93 19.99 -0.34
CA THR A 349 6.50 21.26 -0.85
C THR A 349 6.78 21.21 -2.35
N ARG A 350 7.40 20.13 -2.86
CA ARG A 350 7.63 19.97 -4.30
C ARG A 350 6.33 19.87 -5.09
N LEU A 351 5.36 19.13 -4.56
CA LEU A 351 4.03 18.98 -5.15
C LEU A 351 3.33 20.33 -5.25
N MET A 352 3.42 21.17 -4.22
CA MET A 352 2.83 22.51 -4.18
C MET A 352 3.52 23.50 -5.14
N ALA A 353 4.82 23.37 -5.36
CA ALA A 353 5.57 24.17 -6.32
C ALA A 353 5.33 23.76 -7.79
N ALA A 354 4.94 22.51 -8.02
CA ALA A 354 4.80 21.97 -9.36
C ALA A 354 3.40 22.18 -9.97
N ALA A 355 3.37 22.48 -11.26
CA ALA A 355 2.13 22.52 -12.04
C ALA A 355 1.63 21.09 -12.36
N SER A 356 0.30 20.90 -12.33
CA SER A 356 -0.33 19.63 -12.70
C SER A 356 -0.06 19.26 -14.17
N LEU A 357 0.22 17.99 -14.46
CA LEU A 357 0.44 17.52 -15.83
C LEU A 357 -0.79 16.78 -16.38
N ARG A 358 -1.36 17.31 -17.48
CA ARG A 358 -2.41 16.63 -18.28
C ARG A 358 -1.89 15.39 -18.98
N PHE A 359 -0.64 15.48 -19.40
CA PHE A 359 0.02 14.49 -20.21
C PHE A 359 1.41 14.35 -19.64
N GLU A 360 1.70 13.16 -19.13
CA GLU A 360 3.00 12.79 -18.63
C GLU A 360 3.58 11.74 -19.57
N ARG A 361 4.83 11.89 -20.00
CA ARG A 361 5.52 10.84 -20.77
C ARG A 361 5.91 9.70 -19.82
N GLY A 362 5.83 8.47 -20.30
CA GLY A 362 6.27 7.29 -19.56
C GLY A 362 5.41 6.06 -19.86
N ASP A 363 5.80 4.94 -19.26
CA ASP A 363 5.19 3.65 -19.53
C ASP A 363 3.74 3.57 -19.08
N ARG A 364 2.93 2.87 -19.88
CA ARG A 364 1.54 2.53 -19.59
C ARG A 364 1.44 1.04 -19.38
N SER A 365 0.72 0.61 -18.34
CA SER A 365 0.50 -0.82 -18.11
C SER A 365 -0.39 -1.47 -19.16
N SER A 366 -1.22 -0.68 -19.84
CA SER A 366 -2.15 -1.16 -20.87
C SER A 366 -2.32 -0.15 -21.99
N PRO A 367 -2.37 -0.60 -23.26
CA PRO A 367 -2.65 0.27 -24.40
C PRO A 367 -4.05 0.91 -24.31
N PRO A 368 -4.26 2.12 -24.86
CA PRO A 368 -5.53 2.84 -24.76
C PRO A 368 -6.77 2.04 -25.19
N GLY A 369 -6.67 1.26 -26.28
CA GLY A 369 -7.78 0.42 -26.75
C GLY A 369 -8.15 -0.70 -25.78
N VAL A 370 -7.16 -1.31 -25.12
CA VAL A 370 -7.38 -2.33 -24.09
C VAL A 370 -8.02 -1.69 -22.85
N THR A 371 -7.50 -0.55 -22.41
CA THR A 371 -8.07 0.22 -21.29
C THR A 371 -9.53 0.58 -21.55
N LEU A 372 -9.86 1.08 -22.75
CA LEU A 372 -11.23 1.42 -23.13
C LEU A 372 -12.15 0.19 -23.11
N LYS A 373 -11.70 -0.94 -23.66
CA LYS A 373 -12.47 -2.21 -23.65
C LYS A 373 -12.75 -2.68 -22.21
N LYS A 374 -11.73 -2.65 -21.34
CA LYS A 374 -11.88 -3.03 -19.92
C LYS A 374 -12.80 -2.07 -19.17
N TRP A 375 -12.69 -0.77 -19.44
CA TRP A 375 -13.55 0.27 -18.88
C TRP A 375 -15.03 0.08 -19.26
N VAL A 376 -15.32 -0.13 -20.55
CA VAL A 376 -16.69 -0.44 -21.02
C VAL A 376 -17.22 -1.72 -20.37
N GLY A 377 -16.39 -2.76 -20.28
CA GLY A 377 -16.77 -4.02 -19.62
C GLY A 377 -17.09 -3.86 -18.13
N PHE A 378 -16.34 -3.02 -17.41
CA PHE A 378 -16.60 -2.70 -16.00
C PHE A 378 -17.97 -2.06 -15.81
N HIS A 379 -18.31 -1.05 -16.61
CA HIS A 379 -19.61 -0.37 -16.54
C HIS A 379 -20.79 -1.25 -16.96
N ARG A 380 -20.59 -2.16 -17.93
CA ARG A 380 -21.64 -3.14 -18.31
C ARG A 380 -21.99 -4.07 -17.16
N ARG A 381 -20.99 -4.64 -16.47
CA ARG A 381 -21.23 -5.51 -15.31
C ARG A 381 -21.92 -4.79 -14.17
N ALA A 382 -21.47 -3.57 -13.83
CA ALA A 382 -22.08 -2.76 -12.78
C ALA A 382 -23.56 -2.45 -13.05
N ARG A 383 -23.96 -2.29 -14.32
CA ARG A 383 -25.38 -2.10 -14.71
C ARG A 383 -26.19 -3.40 -14.60
N SER A 384 -25.64 -4.53 -15.03
CA SER A 384 -26.32 -5.83 -14.92
C SER A 384 -26.59 -6.23 -13.47
N THR A 385 -25.65 -5.96 -12.55
CA THR A 385 -25.84 -6.24 -11.12
C THR A 385 -26.96 -5.38 -10.50
N ARG A 386 -27.19 -4.15 -10.99
CA ARG A 386 -28.27 -3.26 -10.54
C ARG A 386 -29.66 -3.59 -11.09
N ILE A 387 -29.76 -4.41 -12.13
CA ILE A 387 -31.05 -4.84 -12.72
C ILE A 387 -31.51 -6.16 -12.07
N ALA A 388 -30.59 -6.90 -11.46
CA ALA A 388 -30.86 -8.19 -10.80
C ALA A 388 -31.17 -8.06 -9.29
N THR A 389 -31.15 -6.85 -8.75
CA THR A 389 -31.51 -6.46 -7.37
C THR A 389 -32.62 -5.44 -7.43
#